data_AF-A0A1J3G3J6-F1
#
_entry.id   AF-A0A1J3G3J6-F1
#
_cell.length_a   1.000
_cell.length_b   1.000
_cell.length_c   1.000
_cell.angle_alpha   90.00
_cell.angle_beta   90.00
_cell.angle_gamma   90.00
#
_symmetry.space_group_name_H-M   'P 1'
#
loop_
_entity.id
_entity.type
_entity.pdbx_description
1 polymer ?
#
loop_
_entity_poly.entity_id
_entity_poly.type
_entity_poly.pdbx_seq_one_letter_code
_entity_poly.pdbx_strand_id
1 'polypeptide(L)'
;LIDRIRSPFAKKDSYNEWNYSKLRVWQVSDYDKIVFIDADFIILKKLDHLFYYPQLSASGNDKVLFNSGIMVLEPSPCLFKDLMEKSSKIESYNGGDQGFLNE
;
A
#
# COMPACT_ATOMS: atom_id res chain seq x y z
N LEU A 1 -19.98 -3.97 -4.66
CA LEU A 1 -19.08 -2.80 -4.65
C LEU A 1 -18.06 -2.99 -3.54
N ILE A 2 -16.80 -2.55 -3.73
CA ILE A 2 -15.76 -2.62 -2.69
C ILE A 2 -15.90 -1.40 -1.79
N ASP A 3 -16.01 -1.61 -0.48
CA ASP A 3 -16.14 -0.52 0.49
C ASP A 3 -14.83 0.25 0.63
N ARG A 4 -14.87 1.58 0.55
CA ARG A 4 -13.67 2.40 0.73
C ARG A 4 -13.24 2.41 2.20
N ILE A 5 -11.93 2.48 2.42
CA ILE A 5 -11.36 2.62 3.77
C ILE A 5 -10.96 4.08 3.94
N ARG A 6 -11.55 4.72 4.95
CA ARG A 6 -11.21 6.09 5.33
C ARG A 6 -9.91 6.09 6.14
N SER A 7 -9.00 6.99 5.79
CA SER A 7 -7.78 7.26 6.57
C SER A 7 -8.18 7.86 7.93
N PRO A 8 -7.86 7.23 9.08
CA PRO A 8 -8.42 7.63 10.38
C PRO A 8 -8.11 9.07 10.78
N PHE A 9 -6.92 9.57 10.45
CA PHE A 9 -6.44 10.91 10.79
C PHE A 9 -6.67 11.96 9.69
N ALA A 10 -7.28 11.59 8.57
CA ALA A 10 -7.50 12.52 7.48
C ALA A 10 -8.58 13.55 7.81
N LYS A 11 -8.36 14.78 7.35
CA LYS A 11 -9.38 15.84 7.34
C LYS A 11 -10.52 15.41 6.42
N LYS A 12 -11.74 15.79 6.75
CA LYS A 12 -12.90 15.55 5.88
C LYS A 12 -12.68 16.25 4.54
N ASP A 13 -13.03 15.58 3.45
CA ASP A 13 -12.93 16.08 2.06
C ASP A 13 -11.48 16.38 1.60
N SER A 14 -10.46 15.87 2.30
CA SER A 14 -9.07 15.97 1.85
C SER A 14 -8.73 14.92 0.80
N TYR A 15 -7.72 15.22 -0.03
CA TYR A 15 -7.30 14.33 -1.13
C TYR A 15 -6.93 12.92 -0.65
N ASN A 16 -6.38 12.80 0.57
CA ASN A 16 -5.91 11.57 1.19
C ASN A 16 -6.95 10.86 2.06
N GLU A 17 -8.19 11.36 2.11
CA GLU A 17 -9.25 10.84 2.99
C GLU A 17 -9.49 9.35 2.80
N TRP A 18 -9.22 8.81 1.61
CA TRP A 18 -9.55 7.44 1.25
C TRP A 18 -8.34 6.60 0.81
N ASN A 19 -7.12 7.11 1.02
CA ASN A 19 -5.88 6.43 0.59
C ASN A 19 -5.74 5.03 1.18
N TYR A 20 -6.26 4.79 2.39
CA TYR A 20 -6.16 3.48 3.04
C TYR A 20 -6.96 2.39 2.30
N SER A 21 -7.79 2.74 1.32
CA SER A 21 -8.41 1.75 0.42
C SER A 21 -7.37 0.92 -0.33
N LYS A 22 -6.15 1.45 -0.53
CA LYS A 22 -5.01 0.73 -1.10
C LYS A 22 -4.61 -0.50 -0.28
N LEU A 23 -4.81 -0.49 1.04
CA LEU A 23 -4.49 -1.62 1.93
C LEU A 23 -5.30 -2.88 1.60
N ARG A 24 -6.44 -2.74 0.91
CA ARG A 24 -7.22 -3.90 0.44
C ARG A 24 -6.46 -4.80 -0.53
N VAL A 25 -5.34 -4.34 -1.08
CA VAL A 25 -4.47 -5.16 -1.92
C VAL A 25 -4.01 -6.45 -1.20
N TRP A 26 -3.87 -6.43 0.13
CA TRP A 26 -3.55 -7.63 0.92
C TRP A 26 -4.71 -8.63 1.02
N GLN A 27 -5.92 -8.26 0.61
CA GLN A 27 -7.08 -9.16 0.60
C GLN A 27 -7.22 -9.95 -0.71
N VAL A 28 -6.38 -9.68 -1.72
CA VAL A 28 -6.43 -10.38 -3.02
C VAL A 28 -5.73 -11.75 -2.91
N SER A 29 -6.26 -12.61 -2.04
CA SER A 29 -5.67 -13.91 -1.66
C SER A 29 -5.82 -15.01 -2.70
N ASP A 30 -6.42 -14.72 -3.86
CA ASP A 30 -6.45 -15.63 -5.01
C ASP A 30 -5.07 -15.73 -5.69
N TYR A 31 -4.11 -14.90 -5.29
CA TYR A 31 -2.72 -14.90 -5.77
C TYR A 31 -1.74 -15.05 -4.62
N ASP A 32 -0.72 -15.89 -4.82
CA ASP A 32 0.38 -16.05 -3.85
C ASP A 32 1.27 -14.80 -3.77
N LYS A 33 1.44 -14.10 -4.90
CA LYS A 33 2.28 -12.92 -5.02
C LYS A 33 1.72 -11.97 -6.06
N ILE A 34 1.81 -10.67 -5.77
CA ILE A 34 1.36 -9.61 -6.68
C ILE A 34 2.41 -8.49 -6.75
N VAL A 35 2.40 -7.76 -7.85
CA VAL A 35 3.07 -6.47 -7.98
C VAL A 35 1.98 -5.41 -8.03
N PHE A 36 1.84 -4.65 -6.95
CA PHE A 36 0.97 -3.48 -6.92
C PHE A 36 1.66 -2.32 -7.64
N ILE A 37 0.91 -1.57 -8.44
CA ILE A 37 1.36 -0.38 -9.16
C ILE A 37 0.26 0.68 -9.07
N ASP A 38 0.58 1.89 -8.63
CA ASP A 38 -0.36 3.01 -8.62
C ASP A 38 -0.78 3.37 -10.07
N ALA A 39 -1.99 3.94 -10.21
CA ALA A 39 -2.60 4.20 -11.52
C ALA A 39 -1.92 5.30 -12.35
N ASP A 40 -0.96 6.02 -11.77
CA ASP A 40 -0.20 7.13 -12.36
C ASP A 40 1.19 6.70 -12.88
N PHE A 41 1.44 5.39 -13.02
CA PHE A 41 2.65 4.84 -13.62
C PHE A 41 2.49 4.56 -15.13
N ILE A 42 3.58 4.76 -15.89
CA ILE A 42 3.72 4.29 -17.27
C ILE A 42 4.77 3.18 -17.32
N ILE A 43 4.38 2.00 -17.80
CA ILE A 43 5.27 0.84 -17.90
C ILE A 43 6.01 0.87 -19.24
N LEU A 44 7.32 1.10 -19.18
CA LEU A 44 8.17 1.19 -20.37
C LEU A 44 8.84 -0.14 -20.76
N LYS A 45 8.91 -1.10 -19.82
CA LYS A 45 9.57 -2.40 -19.99
C LYS A 45 8.85 -3.47 -19.19
N LYS A 46 9.05 -4.73 -19.58
CA LYS A 46 8.52 -5.91 -18.90
C LYS A 46 8.99 -6.01 -17.44
N LEU A 47 8.07 -6.31 -16.53
CA LEU A 47 8.30 -6.28 -15.08
C LEU A 47 8.35 -7.66 -14.39
N ASP A 48 8.29 -8.78 -15.13
CA ASP A 48 8.24 -10.13 -14.54
C ASP A 48 9.35 -10.41 -13.53
N HIS A 49 10.52 -9.79 -13.71
CA HIS A 49 11.64 -9.92 -12.78
C HIS A 49 11.31 -9.46 -11.35
N LEU A 50 10.30 -8.60 -11.17
CA LEU A 50 9.86 -8.15 -9.85
C LEU A 50 9.29 -9.29 -8.98
N PHE A 51 8.73 -10.34 -9.59
CA PHE A 51 8.16 -11.46 -8.85
C PHE A 51 9.21 -12.34 -8.15
N TYR A 52 10.51 -12.17 -8.47
CA TYR A 52 11.60 -12.85 -7.77
C TYR A 52 11.94 -12.24 -6.41
N TYR A 53 11.50 -11.01 -6.12
CA TYR A 53 11.74 -10.38 -4.83
C TYR A 53 10.73 -10.86 -3.76
N PRO A 54 11.11 -10.90 -2.46
CA PRO A 54 10.20 -11.24 -1.38
C PRO A 54 9.30 -10.05 -0.98
N GLN A 55 8.21 -10.32 -0.26
CA GLN A 55 7.49 -9.26 0.47
C GLN A 55 8.31 -8.78 1.69
N LEU A 56 8.36 -7.49 2.02
CA LEU A 56 7.95 -6.32 1.24
C LEU A 56 9.15 -5.82 0.42
N SER A 57 8.99 -5.72 -0.89
CA SER A 57 9.99 -5.06 -1.75
C SER A 57 9.35 -3.89 -2.50
N ALA A 58 9.99 -2.73 -2.44
CA ALA A 58 9.53 -1.49 -3.06
C ALA A 58 10.72 -0.62 -3.48
N SER A 59 10.47 0.40 -4.30
CA SER A 59 11.54 1.34 -4.70
C SER A 59 11.88 2.28 -3.54
N GLY A 60 13.17 2.49 -3.29
CA GLY A 60 13.64 3.47 -2.29
C GLY A 60 13.21 4.89 -2.66
N ASN A 61 13.05 5.75 -1.66
CA ASN A 61 12.67 7.14 -1.84
C ASN A 61 13.63 8.05 -1.06
N ASP A 62 13.99 9.20 -1.61
CA ASP A 62 14.86 10.12 -0.89
C ASP A 62 14.10 10.66 0.35
N LYS A 63 14.75 10.63 1.52
CA LYS A 63 14.22 11.01 2.86
C LYS A 63 13.29 10.03 3.59
N VAL A 64 12.80 8.96 2.97
CA VAL A 64 11.90 7.95 3.59
C VAL A 64 12.29 6.54 3.14
N LEU A 65 11.86 5.46 3.80
CA LEU A 65 12.40 4.12 3.48
C LEU A 65 12.05 3.69 2.06
N PHE A 66 10.79 3.86 1.63
CA PHE A 66 10.36 3.50 0.28
C PHE A 66 9.15 4.30 -0.24
N ASN A 67 8.99 4.28 -1.57
CA ASN A 67 7.80 4.77 -2.27
C ASN A 67 6.77 3.63 -2.41
N SER A 68 5.52 3.86 -1.97
CA SER A 68 4.47 2.82 -2.02
C SER A 68 3.82 2.67 -3.40
N GLY A 69 4.25 3.42 -4.41
CA GLY A 69 3.66 3.41 -5.75
C GLY A 69 3.95 2.15 -6.55
N ILE A 70 5.02 1.42 -6.21
CA ILE A 70 5.27 0.06 -6.71
C ILE A 70 5.72 -0.85 -5.57
N MET A 71 5.02 -1.96 -5.37
CA MET A 71 5.30 -2.88 -4.27
C MET A 71 5.12 -4.34 -4.68
N VAL A 72 6.04 -5.20 -4.28
CA VAL A 72 5.92 -6.67 -4.36
C VAL A 72 5.34 -7.16 -3.04
N LEU A 73 4.18 -7.79 -3.11
CA LEU A 73 3.37 -8.19 -1.96
C LEU A 73 3.00 -9.67 -2.03
N GLU A 74 2.83 -10.27 -0.86
CA GLU A 74 2.26 -11.60 -0.62
C GLU A 74 0.94 -11.39 0.12
N PRO A 75 -0.20 -11.39 -0.59
CA PRO A 75 -1.51 -11.11 -0.01
C PRO A 75 -1.82 -12.01 1.18
N SER A 76 -2.31 -11.41 2.26
CA SER A 76 -2.62 -12.12 3.49
C SER A 76 -3.75 -11.38 4.23
N PRO A 77 -4.94 -12.00 4.35
CA PRO A 77 -6.04 -11.43 5.14
C PRO A 77 -5.65 -11.17 6.61
N CYS A 78 -4.74 -11.97 7.17
CA CYS A 78 -4.20 -11.77 8.51
C CYS A 78 -3.36 -10.49 8.58
N LEU A 79 -2.47 -10.27 7.62
CA LEU A 79 -1.67 -9.04 7.55
C LEU A 79 -2.55 -7.81 7.29
N PHE A 80 -3.57 -7.92 6.43
CA PHE A 80 -4.56 -6.87 6.25
C PHE A 80 -5.22 -6.49 7.59
N LYS A 81 -5.64 -7.48 8.38
CA LYS A 81 -6.25 -7.23 9.69
C LYS A 81 -5.28 -6.50 10.64
N ASP A 82 -4.02 -6.93 10.70
CA ASP A 82 -2.99 -6.27 11.51
C ASP A 82 -2.75 -4.82 11.06
N LEU A 83 -2.65 -4.57 9.75
CA LEU A 83 -2.55 -3.23 9.19
C LEU A 83 -3.77 -2.37 9.57
N MET A 84 -4.98 -2.92 9.50
CA MET A 84 -6.19 -2.22 9.91
C MET A 84 -6.22 -1.89 11.42
N GLU A 85 -5.75 -2.78 12.28
CA GLU A 85 -5.64 -2.52 13.72
C GLU A 85 -4.60 -1.45 14.07
N LYS A 86 -3.52 -1.36 13.28
CA LYS A 86 -2.49 -0.32 13.39
C LYS A 86 -2.94 1.02 12.80
N SER A 87 -3.80 0.99 11.79
CA SER A 87 -4.23 2.17 11.02
C SER A 87 -4.83 3.29 11.90
N SER A 88 -5.47 2.95 13.01
CA SER A 88 -6.06 3.89 13.98
C SER A 88 -5.11 4.30 15.11
N LYS A 89 -3.92 3.71 15.18
CA LYS A 89 -2.93 3.91 16.24
C LYS A 89 -1.70 4.65 15.75
N ILE A 90 -1.33 4.43 14.48
CA ILE A 90 -0.14 5.00 13.84
C ILE A 90 -0.60 6.13 12.93
N GLU A 91 -0.17 7.35 13.25
CA GLU A 91 -0.37 8.50 12.40
C GLU A 91 0.67 8.49 11.27
N SER A 92 0.20 8.52 10.03
CA SER A 92 1.06 8.59 8.86
C SER A 92 1.77 9.95 8.78
N TYR A 93 3.10 9.96 8.69
CA TYR A 93 3.89 11.21 8.64
C TYR A 93 3.51 12.15 7.47
N ASN A 94 2.92 11.61 6.39
CA ASN A 94 2.43 12.38 5.25
C ASN A 94 0.90 12.31 5.08
N GLY A 95 0.20 11.70 6.04
CA GLY A 95 -1.24 11.46 6.01
C GLY A 95 -1.73 10.46 4.95
N GLY A 96 -0.85 9.87 4.15
CA GLY A 96 -1.18 8.90 3.10
C GLY A 96 -0.80 7.47 3.46
N ASP A 97 -1.05 6.55 2.53
CA ASP A 97 -0.68 5.14 2.63
C ASP A 97 0.85 4.95 2.69
N GLN A 98 1.63 5.70 1.91
CA GLN A 98 3.09 5.60 1.94
C GLN A 98 3.61 5.89 3.34
N GLY A 99 3.11 6.95 3.98
CA GLY A 99 3.59 7.29 5.31
C GLY A 99 3.26 6.20 6.32
N PHE A 100 2.03 5.68 6.28
CA PHE A 100 1.62 4.58 7.15
C PHE A 100 2.43 3.29 6.96
N LEU A 101 2.76 2.92 5.72
CA LEU A 101 3.49 1.68 5.42
C LEU A 101 4.99 1.77 5.77
N ASN A 102 5.51 2.97 6.04
CA ASN A 102 6.91 3.20 6.40
C ASN A 102 7.15 3.32 7.92
N GLU A 103 6.10 3.22 8.74
CA GLU A 103 6.13 3.27 10.21
C GLU A 103 6.04 1.87 10.84
#